data_AF-A0AAV4FV61-F1
#
_entry.id   AF-A0AAV4FV61-F1
#
_cell.length_a   1.000
_cell.length_b   1.000
_cell.length_c   1.000
_cell.angle_alpha   90.00
_cell.angle_beta   90.00
_cell.angle_gamma   90.00
#
_symmetry.space_group_name_H-M   'P 1'
#
loop_
_entity.id
_entity.type
_entity.pdbx_description
1 polymer ?
#
loop_
_entity_poly.entity_id
_entity_poly.type
_entity_poly.pdbx_seq_one_letter_code
_entity_poly.pdbx_strand_id
1 'polypeptide(L)'
;MSSTRNSSTSISKRSLGNLSSATEHNNQMLAKEMREERRVSIIKAHKYLFALAGHHLGISNEEMEEFTLDDPTFIRVLNRFMTKEGRLLMFLHQLAKDLTFEGTLYF
;
A
#
# COMPACT_ATOMS: atom_id res chain seq x y z
N MET A 1 -4.59 51.74 -28.54
CA MET A 1 -5.28 51.07 -27.41
C MET A 1 -5.55 49.64 -27.81
N SER A 2 -5.16 48.69 -26.96
CA SER A 2 -4.97 47.26 -27.25
C SER A 2 -6.30 46.49 -27.32
N SER A 3 -6.45 45.61 -28.32
CA SER A 3 -7.58 44.67 -28.45
C SER A 3 -7.20 43.32 -27.86
N THR A 4 -7.73 43.00 -26.68
CA THR A 4 -7.51 41.69 -26.02
C THR A 4 -8.56 40.69 -26.51
N ARG A 5 -8.12 39.66 -27.24
CA ARG A 5 -8.94 38.49 -27.64
C ARG A 5 -9.18 37.60 -26.43
N ASN A 6 -10.43 37.48 -25.98
CA ASN A 6 -10.84 36.43 -25.05
C ASN A 6 -11.14 35.15 -25.86
N SER A 7 -10.20 34.19 -25.89
CA SER A 7 -10.49 32.83 -26.37
C SER A 7 -10.94 31.97 -25.18
N SER A 8 -12.24 31.80 -25.03
CA SER A 8 -12.82 30.80 -24.14
C SER A 8 -12.72 29.41 -24.79
N THR A 9 -11.64 28.69 -24.48
CA THR A 9 -11.54 27.26 -24.80
C THR A 9 -12.43 26.47 -23.84
N SER A 10 -13.55 25.97 -24.36
CA SER A 10 -14.43 25.03 -23.67
C SER A 10 -13.74 23.67 -23.53
N ILE A 11 -13.19 23.38 -22.34
CA ILE A 11 -12.67 22.06 -22.02
C ILE A 11 -13.86 21.08 -21.93
N SER A 12 -13.96 20.21 -22.93
CA SER A 12 -15.00 19.19 -23.04
C SER A 12 -14.88 18.18 -21.89
N LYS A 13 -15.90 18.16 -21.01
CA LYS A 13 -16.00 17.26 -19.84
C LYS A 13 -15.96 15.76 -20.17
N ARG A 14 -16.02 15.37 -21.44
CA ARG A 14 -15.86 13.97 -21.89
C ARG A 14 -14.40 13.49 -21.96
N SER A 15 -13.42 14.38 -21.90
CA SER A 15 -12.00 14.02 -21.97
C SER A 15 -11.38 13.57 -20.63
N LEU A 16 -12.06 13.79 -19.50
CA LEU A 16 -11.51 13.54 -18.16
C LEU A 16 -11.65 12.09 -17.68
N GLY A 17 -12.62 11.33 -18.23
CA GLY A 17 -12.84 9.94 -17.83
C GLY A 17 -11.75 8.97 -18.27
N ASN A 18 -11.12 9.21 -19.43
CA ASN A 18 -10.06 8.35 -19.96
C ASN A 18 -8.66 8.69 -19.41
N LEU A 19 -8.47 9.90 -18.86
CA LEU A 19 -7.23 10.30 -18.21
C LEU A 19 -7.08 9.65 -16.82
N SER A 20 -8.19 9.42 -16.09
CA SER A 20 -8.17 8.82 -14.75
C SER A 20 -7.67 7.38 -14.76
N SER A 21 -8.21 6.53 -15.64
CA SER A 21 -7.83 5.11 -15.70
C SER A 21 -6.39 4.88 -16.18
N ALA A 22 -5.92 5.69 -17.15
CA ALA A 22 -4.53 5.64 -17.59
C ALA A 22 -3.57 6.10 -16.49
N THR A 23 -3.95 7.12 -15.71
CA THR A 23 -3.15 7.62 -14.57
C THR A 23 -3.15 6.62 -13.42
N GLU A 24 -4.30 6.02 -13.09
CA GLU A 24 -4.41 4.96 -12.07
C GLU A 24 -3.58 3.72 -12.43
N HIS A 25 -3.65 3.28 -13.68
CA HIS A 25 -2.85 2.16 -14.15
C HIS A 25 -1.35 2.46 -14.06
N ASN A 26 -0.94 3.66 -14.45
CA ASN A 26 0.45 4.09 -14.32
C ASN A 26 0.91 4.14 -12.85
N ASN A 27 0.07 4.67 -11.95
CA ASN A 27 0.36 4.71 -10.52
C ASN A 27 0.48 3.31 -9.91
N GLN A 28 -0.37 2.36 -10.31
CA GLN A 28 -0.28 0.97 -9.87
C GLN A 28 0.99 0.29 -10.37
N MET A 29 1.39 0.56 -11.62
CA MET A 29 2.62 0.04 -12.21
C MET A 29 3.85 0.56 -11.45
N LEU A 30 3.92 1.87 -11.22
CA LEU A 30 5.00 2.48 -10.42
C LEU A 30 5.03 1.93 -8.98
N ALA A 31 3.87 1.76 -8.34
CA ALA A 31 3.80 1.17 -7.01
C ALA A 31 4.34 -0.27 -7.00
N LYS A 32 4.06 -1.05 -8.06
CA LYS A 32 4.57 -2.41 -8.22
C LYS A 32 6.09 -2.43 -8.44
N GLU A 33 6.62 -1.55 -9.29
CA GLU A 33 8.06 -1.43 -9.54
C GLU A 33 8.81 -1.05 -8.26
N MET A 34 8.36 0.00 -7.57
CA MET A 34 8.94 0.43 -6.29
C MET A 34 8.88 -0.66 -5.22
N ARG A 35 7.87 -1.55 -5.26
CA ARG A 35 7.77 -2.69 -4.34
C ARG A 35 8.83 -3.75 -4.67
N GLU A 36 9.02 -4.06 -5.94
CA GLU A 36 10.00 -5.05 -6.39
C GLU A 36 11.44 -4.57 -6.14
N GLU A 37 11.72 -3.29 -6.35
CA GLU A 37 13.00 -2.67 -5.96
C GLU A 37 13.29 -2.80 -4.47
N ARG A 38 12.25 -2.74 -3.63
CA ARG A 38 12.40 -2.90 -2.18
C ARG A 38 12.57 -4.37 -1.77
N ARG A 39 12.05 -5.31 -2.54
CA ARG A 39 12.11 -6.75 -2.25
C ARG A 39 13.54 -7.28 -2.15
N VAL A 40 14.49 -6.73 -2.90
CA VAL A 40 15.93 -7.09 -2.78
C VAL A 40 16.54 -6.77 -1.41
N SER A 41 15.93 -5.90 -0.61
CA SER A 41 16.38 -5.62 0.78
C SER A 41 15.89 -6.64 1.80
N ILE A 42 15.01 -7.57 1.42
CA ILE A 42 14.48 -8.60 2.30
C ILE A 42 15.47 -9.75 2.44
N ILE A 43 16.04 -9.89 3.64
CA ILE A 43 16.94 -10.99 4.00
C ILE A 43 16.18 -12.14 4.68
N LYS A 44 16.83 -13.30 4.82
CA LYS A 44 16.26 -14.50 5.47
C LYS A 44 15.70 -14.23 6.87
N ALA A 45 16.35 -13.37 7.64
CA ALA A 45 15.89 -13.02 8.97
C ALA A 45 14.55 -12.25 8.96
N HIS A 46 14.33 -11.36 7.99
CA HIS A 46 13.03 -10.70 7.81
C HIS A 46 11.94 -11.74 7.51
N LYS A 47 12.22 -12.68 6.59
CA LYS A 47 11.29 -13.76 6.26
C LYS A 47 10.95 -14.64 7.47
N TYR A 48 11.91 -14.88 8.37
CA TYR A 48 11.64 -15.59 9.62
C TYR A 48 10.69 -14.81 10.53
N LEU A 49 10.88 -13.49 10.68
CA LEU A 49 9.97 -12.64 11.43
C LEU A 49 8.56 -12.60 10.82
N PHE A 50 8.48 -12.56 9.49
CA PHE A 50 7.20 -12.62 8.77
C PHE A 50 6.48 -13.94 9.01
N ALA A 51 7.20 -15.07 8.99
CA ALA A 51 6.61 -16.38 9.28
C ALA A 51 6.10 -16.48 10.73
N LEU A 52 6.85 -15.94 11.69
CA LEU A 52 6.43 -15.92 13.08
C LEU A 52 5.19 -15.05 13.30
N ALA A 53 5.21 -13.82 12.77
CA ALA A 53 4.08 -12.90 12.88
C ALA A 53 2.86 -13.41 12.12
N GLY A 54 3.04 -13.88 10.89
CA GLY A 54 2.00 -14.45 10.04
C GLY A 54 1.32 -15.65 10.70
N HIS A 55 2.09 -16.56 11.31
CA HIS A 55 1.54 -17.68 12.08
C HIS A 55 0.60 -17.21 13.21
N HIS A 56 0.98 -16.18 13.96
CA HIS A 56 0.16 -15.67 15.06
C HIS A 56 -1.01 -14.80 14.61
N LEU A 57 -0.89 -14.12 13.47
CA LEU A 57 -1.94 -13.24 12.93
C LEU A 57 -2.89 -13.97 11.97
N GLY A 58 -2.57 -15.20 11.55
CA GLY A 58 -3.32 -15.95 10.55
C GLY A 58 -3.16 -15.38 9.14
N ILE A 59 -2.01 -14.79 8.84
CA ILE A 59 -1.67 -14.14 7.56
C ILE A 59 -0.58 -14.96 6.88
N SER A 60 -0.64 -15.09 5.55
CA SER A 60 0.40 -15.80 4.80
C SER A 60 1.75 -15.06 4.84
N ASN A 61 2.84 -15.79 4.59
CA ASN A 61 4.17 -15.20 4.57
C ASN A 61 4.30 -14.18 3.43
N GLU A 62 3.65 -14.48 2.31
CA GLU A 62 3.59 -13.64 1.12
C GLU A 62 2.87 -12.32 1.42
N GLU A 63 1.70 -12.37 2.05
CA GLU A 63 0.96 -11.16 2.46
C GLU A 63 1.73 -10.32 3.48
N MET A 64 2.39 -10.95 4.45
CA MET A 64 3.25 -10.23 5.42
C MET A 64 4.43 -9.53 4.74
N GLU A 65 5.04 -10.19 3.74
CA GLU A 65 6.13 -9.59 2.95
C GLU A 65 5.59 -8.41 2.12
N GLU A 66 4.48 -8.59 1.41
CA GLU A 66 3.86 -7.53 0.61
C GLU A 66 3.47 -6.31 1.44
N PHE A 67 2.81 -6.52 2.59
CA PHE A 67 2.45 -5.46 3.53
C PHE A 67 3.68 -4.67 3.99
N THR A 68 4.78 -5.36 4.28
CA THR A 68 6.03 -4.71 4.70
C THR A 68 6.64 -3.90 3.56
N LEU A 69 6.53 -4.38 2.33
CA LEU A 69 7.11 -3.73 1.16
C LEU A 69 6.28 -2.54 0.67
N ASP A 70 5.03 -2.37 1.12
CA ASP A 70 4.18 -1.25 0.71
C ASP A 70 4.70 0.11 1.21
N ASP A 71 5.14 0.18 2.47
CA ASP A 71 5.70 1.40 3.08
C ASP A 71 7.21 1.27 3.32
N PRO A 72 8.06 2.16 2.74
CA PRO A 72 9.51 2.09 2.94
C PRO A 72 9.92 2.26 4.42
N THR A 73 9.05 2.84 5.24
CA THR A 73 9.26 3.01 6.68
C THR A 73 9.34 1.67 7.40
N PHE A 74 8.56 0.67 6.99
CA PHE A 74 8.55 -0.65 7.65
C PHE A 74 9.87 -1.39 7.45
N ILE A 75 10.44 -1.35 6.25
CA ILE A 75 11.77 -1.91 5.96
C ILE A 75 12.84 -1.23 6.82
N ARG A 76 12.78 0.11 6.95
CA ARG A 76 13.71 0.85 7.81
C ARG A 76 13.59 0.42 9.28
N VAL A 77 12.36 0.22 9.78
CA VAL A 77 12.13 -0.26 11.15
C VAL A 77 12.68 -1.67 11.34
N LEU A 78 12.46 -2.57 10.38
CA LEU A 78 13.03 -3.93 10.40
C LEU A 78 14.56 -3.89 10.43
N ASN A 79 15.19 -3.12 9.54
CA ASN A 79 16.64 -2.99 9.49
C ASN A 79 17.21 -2.47 10.82
N ARG A 80 16.57 -1.46 11.43
CA ARG A 80 16.98 -0.95 12.75
C ARG A 80 16.84 -2.00 13.86
N PHE A 81 15.81 -2.84 13.80
CA PHE A 81 15.67 -3.96 14.73
C PHE A 81 16.79 -4.98 14.54
N MET A 82 17.16 -5.29 13.28
CA MET A 82 18.25 -6.22 12.96
C MET A 82 19.62 -5.70 13.41
N THR A 83 19.87 -4.38 13.37
CA THR A 83 21.13 -3.76 13.83
C THR A 83 21.18 -3.50 15.34
N LYS A 84 20.16 -3.94 16.10
CA LYS A 84 20.02 -3.72 17.56
C LYS A 84 19.89 -2.25 17.97
N GLU A 85 19.73 -1.33 17.02
CA GLU A 85 19.35 0.06 17.31
C GLU A 85 17.89 0.17 17.74
N GLY A 86 17.04 -0.74 17.23
CA GLY A 86 15.69 -0.99 17.69
C GLY A 86 15.66 -2.11 18.72
N ARG A 87 14.83 -1.96 19.77
CA ARG A 87 14.65 -2.98 20.81
C ARG A 87 13.33 -3.75 20.69
N LEU A 88 12.36 -3.19 19.97
CA LEU A 88 11.01 -3.73 19.87
C LEU A 88 10.52 -3.58 18.42
N LEU A 89 9.89 -4.64 17.92
CA LEU A 89 9.16 -4.66 16.67
C LEU A 89 7.73 -5.08 16.97
N MET A 90 6.76 -4.32 16.47
CA MET A 90 5.33 -4.57 16.72
C MET A 90 4.62 -4.73 15.38
N PHE A 91 3.85 -5.81 15.25
CA PHE A 91 2.99 -6.06 14.11
C PHE A 91 1.55 -5.79 14.55
N LEU A 92 0.90 -4.82 13.90
CA LEU A 92 -0.49 -4.47 14.15
C LEU A 92 -1.31 -4.81 12.91
N HIS A 93 -2.28 -5.70 13.07
CA HIS A 93 -3.21 -6.07 12.02
C HIS A 93 -4.64 -5.81 12.51
N GLN A 94 -5.36 -4.97 11.77
CA GLN A 94 -6.77 -4.68 12.04
C GLN A 94 -7.63 -5.49 11.08
N LEU A 95 -8.36 -6.46 11.60
CA LEU A 95 -9.41 -7.15 10.86
C LEU A 95 -10.62 -6.22 10.76
N ALA A 96 -10.81 -5.57 9.62
CA ALA A 96 -12.09 -4.97 9.29
C ALA A 96 -13.04 -6.11 8.87
N LYS A 97 -13.86 -6.58 9.79
CA LYS A 97 -15.04 -7.38 9.39
C LYS A 97 -16.03 -6.39 8.80
N ASP A 98 -16.39 -6.56 7.53
CA ASP A 98 -17.49 -5.81 6.95
C ASP A 98 -18.72 -5.97 7.86
N LEU A 99 -19.34 -4.85 8.23
CA LEU A 99 -20.61 -4.85 8.94
C LEU A 99 -21.68 -5.36 7.97
N THR A 100 -21.81 -6.67 7.84
CA THR A 100 -22.91 -7.29 7.11
C THR A 100 -24.16 -7.19 7.98
N PHE A 101 -25.21 -6.53 7.50
CA PHE A 101 -26.53 -6.43 8.16
C PHE A 101 -27.32 -7.76 8.18
N GLU A 102 -26.65 -8.91 8.22
CA GLU A 102 -27.29 -10.21 8.34
C GLU A 102 -27.13 -10.72 9.76
N GLY A 103 -28.14 -10.51 10.62
CA GLY A 103 -28.14 -11.14 11.93
C GLY A 103 -29.02 -10.58 13.04
N THR A 104 -29.93 -9.63 12.80
CA THR A 104 -30.89 -9.21 13.83
C THR A 104 -32.29 -9.76 13.54
N LEU A 105 -32.46 -11.07 13.71
CA LEU A 105 -33.77 -11.69 13.88
C LEU A 105 -33.73 -12.60 15.11
N TYR A 106 -33.71 -11.99 16.30
CA TYR A 106 -34.21 -12.60 17.53
C TYR A 106 -34.79 -11.49 18.41
N PHE A 107 -36.10 -11.30 18.31
CA PHE A 107 -36.98 -10.79 19.36
C PHE A 107 -38.17 -11.73 19.44
#